data_AF-A0AB35Y612-F1
#
_entry.id   AF-A0AB35Y612-F1
#
_cell.length_a   1.000
_cell.length_b   1.000
_cell.length_c   1.000
_cell.angle_alpha   90.00
_cell.angle_beta   90.00
_cell.angle_gamma   90.00
#
_symmetry.space_group_name_H-M   'P 1'
#
loop_
_entity.id
_entity.type
_entity.pdbx_description
1 polymer ?
#
loop_
_entity_poly.entity_id
_entity_poly.type
_entity_poly.pdbx_seq_one_letter_code
_entity_poly.pdbx_strand_id
1 'polypeptide(L)'
;MSGSTLFSIGEALIDMIPSRAGCSFDEVPSFSPRTGGAPANVCAAFARLGGKSAFLSQLGDDPFGHKIARELADCGIDLSHLAFTDKASTALAFVSLEEDGSRTFSFYRKPSADLLYSPEQIDPAWFADAFALHFCSVSLADSPMRYAHLAAISAAREAGSIVSFDPNLRFPLWPDRDMLRGTVLQFLPLSNILKISDEELEFLTGTADIEAALPQLFVGDVQLVVYTCGSSGAHAYTRTAHGFAPCRKVRAVDTTGAGDGFIGSFLWQLERDGVTRNKLEKLSRTRLCEYLAFSNQFCGISVQQHGAIDSYPTLDQMQ
;
A
#
# COMPACT_ATOMS: atom_id res chain seq x y z
N MET A 1 8.60 20.73 -14.42
CA MET A 1 9.30 20.36 -13.17
C MET A 1 8.62 19.10 -12.67
N SER A 2 9.34 18.09 -12.20
CA SER A 2 8.68 16.93 -11.58
C SER A 2 8.06 17.37 -10.26
N GLY A 3 6.82 16.97 -10.01
CA GLY A 3 6.17 17.17 -8.72
C GLY A 3 6.92 16.46 -7.59
N SER A 4 6.63 16.85 -6.34
CA SER A 4 7.26 16.29 -5.13
C SER A 4 6.33 15.46 -4.25
N THR A 5 5.02 15.49 -4.51
CA THR A 5 4.02 14.91 -3.63
C THR A 5 3.68 13.47 -4.03
N LEU A 6 3.77 12.53 -3.08
CA LEU A 6 3.20 11.19 -3.23
C LEU A 6 1.71 11.23 -2.91
N PHE A 7 0.87 10.99 -3.89
CA PHE A 7 -0.55 10.74 -3.66
C PHE A 7 -0.78 9.25 -3.41
N SER A 8 -1.67 8.91 -2.49
CA SER A 8 -2.21 7.55 -2.41
C SER A 8 -3.73 7.57 -2.33
N ILE A 9 -4.37 6.61 -3.00
CA ILE A 9 -5.82 6.47 -3.06
C ILE A 9 -6.24 5.09 -2.56
N GLY A 10 -7.33 5.05 -1.79
CA GLY A 10 -7.95 3.81 -1.33
C GLY A 10 -8.55 3.93 0.05
N GLU A 11 -8.56 2.83 0.78
CA GLU A 11 -9.19 2.74 2.09
C GLU A 11 -8.27 3.24 3.22
N ALA A 12 -8.90 3.85 4.22
CA ALA A 12 -8.39 3.88 5.58
C ALA A 12 -9.50 3.35 6.51
N LEU A 13 -9.11 2.53 7.46
CA LEU A 13 -10.05 1.77 8.28
C LEU A 13 -9.53 1.59 9.71
N ILE A 14 -10.41 1.11 10.59
CA ILE A 14 -10.00 0.69 11.94
C ILE A 14 -9.81 -0.83 11.96
N ASP A 15 -8.58 -1.25 12.21
CA ASP A 15 -8.25 -2.63 12.57
C ASP A 15 -8.58 -2.84 14.06
N MET A 16 -9.53 -3.73 14.32
CA MET A 16 -9.92 -4.17 15.64
C MET A 16 -9.02 -5.34 16.04
N ILE A 17 -7.98 -5.02 16.83
CA ILE A 17 -6.95 -5.99 17.27
C ILE A 17 -7.46 -6.76 18.49
N PRO A 18 -7.46 -8.10 18.48
CA PRO A 18 -8.04 -8.89 19.55
C PRO A 18 -7.15 -8.84 20.81
N SER A 19 -7.79 -8.79 21.99
CA SER A 19 -7.07 -8.85 23.28
C SER A 19 -6.51 -10.25 23.60
N ARG A 20 -6.95 -11.27 22.87
CA ARG A 20 -6.54 -12.67 23.03
C ARG A 20 -6.38 -13.30 21.65
N ALA A 21 -5.28 -14.02 21.46
CA ALA A 21 -5.03 -14.89 20.31
C ALA A 21 -5.21 -16.36 20.71
N GLY A 22 -5.30 -17.25 19.72
CA GLY A 22 -5.53 -18.68 19.91
C GLY A 22 -6.96 -18.98 20.38
N CYS A 23 -7.94 -18.25 19.86
CA CYS A 23 -9.36 -18.50 20.13
C CYS A 23 -10.21 -18.05 18.94
N SER A 24 -11.43 -18.60 18.84
CA SER A 24 -12.38 -18.17 17.82
C SER A 24 -12.86 -16.74 18.06
N PHE A 25 -13.39 -16.12 17.00
CA PHE A 25 -13.87 -14.72 17.04
C PHE A 25 -14.86 -14.43 18.17
N ASP A 26 -15.78 -15.34 18.45
CA ASP A 26 -16.83 -15.21 19.46
C ASP A 26 -16.32 -15.36 20.90
N GLU A 27 -15.10 -15.87 21.09
CA GLU A 27 -14.43 -15.98 22.38
C GLU A 27 -13.52 -14.79 22.70
N VAL A 28 -13.28 -13.88 21.75
CA VAL A 28 -12.43 -12.70 21.95
C VAL A 28 -13.14 -11.71 22.90
N PRO A 29 -12.59 -11.45 24.12
CA PRO A 29 -13.31 -10.64 25.11
C PRO A 29 -13.40 -9.15 24.76
N SER A 30 -12.40 -8.63 24.03
CA SER A 30 -12.34 -7.23 23.65
C SER A 30 -11.43 -7.01 22.45
N PHE A 31 -11.67 -5.92 21.74
CA PHE A 31 -10.84 -5.47 20.63
C PHE A 31 -10.33 -4.06 20.88
N SER A 32 -9.10 -3.79 20.42
CA SER A 32 -8.46 -2.49 20.50
C SER A 32 -8.40 -1.85 19.12
N PRO A 33 -8.99 -0.66 18.91
CA PRO A 33 -9.03 -0.02 17.60
C PRO A 33 -7.67 0.59 17.23
N ARG A 34 -7.14 0.21 16.08
CA ARG A 34 -5.92 0.75 15.47
C ARG A 34 -6.23 1.31 14.10
N THR A 35 -5.64 2.45 13.76
CA THR A 35 -5.74 3.00 12.41
C THR A 35 -4.92 2.15 11.46
N GLY A 36 -5.52 1.78 10.33
CA GLY A 36 -4.92 1.00 9.27
C GLY A 36 -5.44 1.40 7.90
N GLY A 37 -5.12 0.59 6.90
CA GLY A 37 -5.33 0.87 5.48
C GLY A 37 -4.00 0.94 4.76
N ALA A 38 -3.77 0.02 3.82
CA ALA A 38 -2.48 -0.11 3.15
C ALA A 38 -2.07 1.18 2.42
N PRO A 39 -2.96 1.88 1.68
CA PRO A 39 -2.59 3.10 0.97
C PRO A 39 -2.24 4.25 1.95
N ALA A 40 -2.91 4.34 3.10
CA ALA A 40 -2.60 5.30 4.15
C ALA A 40 -1.24 5.01 4.82
N ASN A 41 -0.93 3.74 5.06
CA ASN A 41 0.36 3.30 5.59
C ASN A 41 1.52 3.70 4.65
N VAL A 42 1.34 3.59 3.33
CA VAL A 42 2.34 4.01 2.34
C VAL A 42 2.60 5.52 2.42
N CYS A 43 1.54 6.33 2.51
CA CYS A 43 1.67 7.79 2.71
C CYS A 43 2.42 8.12 4.02
N ALA A 44 2.14 7.39 5.10
CA ALA A 44 2.80 7.57 6.38
C ALA A 44 4.29 7.23 6.30
N ALA A 45 4.66 6.10 5.70
CA ALA A 45 6.06 5.71 5.53
C ALA A 45 6.86 6.75 4.74
N PHE A 46 6.27 7.29 3.67
CA PHE A 46 6.88 8.36 2.87
C PHE A 46 7.03 9.67 3.65
N ALA A 47 6.00 10.07 4.41
CA ALA A 47 6.01 11.28 5.23
C ALA A 47 7.00 11.21 6.41
N ARG A 48 7.09 10.05 7.07
CA ARG A 48 8.02 9.81 8.20
C ARG A 48 9.48 9.96 7.80
N LEU A 49 9.81 9.69 6.54
CA LEU A 49 11.14 9.91 5.97
C LEU A 49 11.38 11.36 5.50
N GLY A 50 10.40 12.26 5.68
CA GLY A 50 10.48 13.67 5.34
C GLY A 50 9.94 14.03 3.95
N GLY A 51 9.31 13.08 3.25
CA GLY A 51 8.63 13.36 1.98
C GLY A 51 7.27 14.04 2.17
N LYS A 52 6.72 14.62 1.11
CA LYS A 52 5.34 15.13 1.09
C LYS A 52 4.40 14.06 0.57
N SER A 53 3.35 13.74 1.33
CA SER A 53 2.32 12.81 0.88
C SER A 53 0.91 13.38 1.09
N ALA A 54 -0.02 12.98 0.22
CA ALA A 54 -1.42 13.38 0.26
C ALA A 54 -2.32 12.16 0.10
N PHE A 55 -3.43 12.12 0.84
CA PHE A 55 -4.32 10.96 0.87
C PHE A 55 -5.68 11.26 0.25
N LEU A 56 -6.06 10.43 -0.74
CA LEU A 56 -7.33 10.52 -1.47
C LEU A 56 -8.26 9.43 -0.97
N SER A 57 -9.24 9.79 -0.15
CA SER A 57 -10.19 8.83 0.43
C SER A 57 -11.44 9.53 0.96
N GLN A 58 -12.36 8.73 1.51
CA GLN A 58 -13.54 9.20 2.20
C GLN A 58 -13.76 8.40 3.48
N LEU A 59 -13.98 9.10 4.59
CA LEU A 59 -14.27 8.52 5.90
C LEU A 59 -15.71 8.81 6.32
N GLY A 60 -16.22 8.03 7.27
CA GLY A 60 -17.49 8.35 7.90
C GLY A 60 -17.31 9.60 8.76
N ASP A 61 -18.30 10.49 8.78
CA ASP A 61 -18.39 11.58 9.76
C ASP A 61 -18.79 10.99 11.13
N ASP A 62 -17.89 10.19 11.68
CA ASP A 62 -18.06 9.40 12.89
C ASP A 62 -16.77 9.40 13.73
N PRO A 63 -16.81 8.98 15.00
CA PRO A 63 -15.64 9.03 15.87
C PRO A 63 -14.42 8.27 15.34
N PHE A 64 -14.61 7.20 14.55
CA PHE A 64 -13.51 6.46 13.97
C PHE A 64 -12.91 7.17 12.76
N GLY A 65 -13.72 7.78 11.90
CA GLY A 65 -13.25 8.63 10.81
C GLY A 65 -12.43 9.80 11.32
N HIS A 66 -12.92 10.50 12.35
CA HIS A 66 -12.17 11.59 13.00
C HIS A 66 -10.89 11.11 13.70
N LYS A 67 -10.87 9.89 14.25
CA LYS A 67 -9.66 9.28 14.80
C LYS A 67 -8.61 9.04 13.72
N ILE A 68 -8.99 8.42 12.60
CA ILE A 68 -8.10 8.15 11.47
C ILE A 68 -7.52 9.47 10.95
N ALA A 69 -8.38 10.45 10.64
CA ALA A 69 -7.92 11.73 10.10
C ALA A 69 -6.91 12.44 11.03
N ARG A 70 -7.16 12.44 12.34
CA ARG A 70 -6.20 13.00 13.31
C ARG A 70 -4.85 12.27 13.26
N GLU A 71 -4.86 10.94 13.30
CA GLU A 71 -3.62 10.15 13.32
C GLU A 71 -2.83 10.25 12.02
N LEU A 72 -3.50 10.32 10.87
CA LEU A 72 -2.84 10.57 9.58
C LEU A 72 -2.24 11.99 9.52
N ALA A 73 -2.94 13.00 10.02
CA ALA A 73 -2.43 14.37 10.09
C ALA A 73 -1.21 14.49 11.02
N ASP A 74 -1.24 13.81 12.18
CA ASP A 74 -0.12 13.74 13.13
C ASP A 74 1.14 13.09 12.51
N CYS A 75 0.97 12.27 11.46
CA CYS A 75 2.06 11.69 10.68
C CYS A 75 2.59 12.61 9.57
N GLY A 76 2.02 13.81 9.41
CA GLY A 76 2.41 14.77 8.38
C GLY A 76 1.82 14.50 7.00
N ILE A 77 0.76 13.68 6.91
CA ILE A 77 0.05 13.43 5.65
C ILE A 77 -0.90 14.60 5.37
N ASP A 78 -0.88 15.13 4.15
CA ASP A 78 -1.85 16.13 3.69
C ASP A 78 -3.23 15.49 3.48
N LEU A 79 -4.22 16.01 4.21
CA LEU A 79 -5.61 15.56 4.19
C LEU A 79 -6.56 16.57 3.54
N SER A 80 -6.05 17.57 2.82
CA SER A 80 -6.85 18.57 2.12
C SER A 80 -7.82 17.98 1.07
N HIS A 81 -7.58 16.74 0.66
CA HIS A 81 -8.39 15.98 -0.29
C HIS A 81 -9.20 14.83 0.36
N LEU A 82 -9.15 14.71 1.69
CA LEU A 82 -9.92 13.72 2.43
C LEU A 82 -11.37 14.19 2.59
N ALA A 83 -12.33 13.36 2.19
CA ALA A 83 -13.75 13.65 2.37
C ALA A 83 -14.32 12.99 3.63
N PHE A 84 -15.39 13.58 4.16
CA PHE A 84 -16.24 12.97 5.19
C PHE A 84 -17.66 12.79 4.65
N THR A 85 -18.35 11.75 5.10
CA THR A 85 -19.75 11.52 4.74
C THR A 85 -20.56 10.96 5.91
N ASP A 86 -21.82 11.39 6.01
CA ASP A 86 -22.83 10.84 6.92
C ASP A 86 -23.62 9.66 6.32
N LYS A 87 -23.35 9.29 5.06
CA LYS A 87 -24.10 8.26 4.31
C LYS A 87 -23.70 6.83 4.65
N ALA A 88 -22.51 6.63 5.19
CA ALA A 88 -21.99 5.32 5.60
C ALA A 88 -20.93 5.49 6.68
N SER A 89 -20.75 4.49 7.52
CA SER A 89 -19.71 4.47 8.55
C SER A 89 -18.32 4.23 7.99
N THR A 90 -17.31 4.68 8.73
CA THR A 90 -15.92 4.27 8.55
C THR A 90 -15.78 2.75 8.59
N ALA A 91 -14.98 2.19 7.69
CA ALA A 91 -14.77 0.74 7.61
C ALA A 91 -14.09 0.19 8.87
N LEU A 92 -14.52 -0.99 9.30
CA LEU A 92 -13.88 -1.74 10.40
C LEU A 92 -13.43 -3.12 9.91
N ALA A 93 -12.26 -3.57 10.37
CA ALA A 93 -11.75 -4.90 10.13
C ALA A 93 -11.46 -5.58 11.47
N PHE A 94 -12.18 -6.65 11.79
CA PHE A 94 -11.91 -7.46 12.97
C PHE A 94 -10.94 -8.58 12.61
N VAL A 95 -9.92 -8.75 13.45
CA VAL A 95 -8.87 -9.77 13.27
C VAL A 95 -9.05 -10.84 14.34
N SER A 96 -9.07 -12.12 13.93
CA SER A 96 -8.90 -13.27 14.82
C SER A 96 -7.59 -13.97 14.49
N LEU A 97 -6.93 -14.45 15.52
CA LEU A 97 -5.77 -15.34 15.42
C LEU A 97 -6.22 -16.67 16.02
N GLU A 98 -6.47 -17.65 15.17
CA GLU A 98 -6.89 -18.99 15.61
C GLU A 98 -5.70 -19.74 16.24
N GLU A 99 -5.95 -20.88 16.89
CA GLU A 99 -4.91 -21.67 17.58
C GLU A 99 -3.79 -22.15 16.66
N ASP A 100 -4.09 -22.38 15.38
CA ASP A 100 -3.13 -22.79 14.35
C ASP A 100 -2.29 -21.61 13.81
N GLY A 101 -2.52 -20.40 14.32
CA GLY A 101 -1.87 -19.16 13.90
C GLY A 101 -2.45 -18.57 12.62
N SER A 102 -3.50 -19.17 12.05
CA SER A 102 -4.21 -18.60 10.90
C SER A 102 -4.92 -17.30 11.29
N ARG A 103 -4.88 -16.32 10.38
CA ARG A 103 -5.54 -15.03 10.54
C ARG A 103 -6.88 -15.06 9.83
N THR A 104 -7.94 -14.82 10.55
CA THR A 104 -9.28 -14.65 9.98
C THR A 104 -9.68 -13.18 10.07
N PHE A 105 -10.31 -12.66 9.03
CA PHE A 105 -10.75 -11.27 8.97
C PHE A 105 -12.26 -11.20 8.81
N SER A 106 -12.91 -10.35 9.60
CA SER A 106 -14.33 -10.00 9.43
C SER A 106 -14.44 -8.50 9.15
N PHE A 107 -14.89 -8.16 7.94
CA PHE A 107 -14.94 -6.79 7.46
C PHE A 107 -16.35 -6.21 7.54
N TYR A 108 -16.49 -5.11 8.25
CA TYR A 108 -17.69 -4.27 8.26
C TYR A 108 -17.50 -3.18 7.20
N ARG A 109 -17.70 -3.59 5.94
CA ARG A 109 -17.35 -2.80 4.75
C ARG A 109 -18.35 -2.98 3.59
N LYS A 110 -19.66 -2.96 3.87
CA LYS A 110 -20.72 -3.25 2.87
C LYS A 110 -22.01 -2.39 3.02
N PRO A 111 -22.04 -1.15 2.47
CA PRO A 111 -20.88 -0.34 2.12
C PRO A 111 -20.37 0.46 3.33
N SER A 112 -19.08 0.75 3.33
CA SER A 112 -18.45 1.76 4.19
C SER A 112 -18.23 3.06 3.42
N ALA A 113 -17.87 4.13 4.14
CA ALA A 113 -17.68 5.48 3.59
C ALA A 113 -16.70 5.56 2.42
N ASP A 114 -15.59 4.82 2.48
CA ASP A 114 -14.54 4.81 1.45
C ASP A 114 -15.07 4.27 0.11
N LEU A 115 -15.95 3.27 0.12
CA LEU A 115 -16.55 2.73 -1.10
C LEU A 115 -17.48 3.73 -1.82
N LEU A 116 -17.91 4.79 -1.13
CA LEU A 116 -18.74 5.85 -1.70
C LEU A 116 -17.92 6.98 -2.34
N TYR A 117 -16.59 6.98 -2.19
CA TYR A 117 -15.72 7.98 -2.83
C TYR A 117 -15.80 7.84 -4.35
N SER A 118 -16.09 8.92 -5.05
CA SER A 118 -16.54 8.88 -6.45
C SER A 118 -15.54 9.56 -7.40
N PRO A 119 -15.54 9.23 -8.69
CA PRO A 119 -14.65 9.87 -9.66
C PRO A 119 -14.86 11.38 -9.77
N GLU A 120 -16.06 11.89 -9.50
CA GLU A 120 -16.36 13.33 -9.49
C GLU A 120 -15.64 14.10 -8.37
N GLN A 121 -15.15 13.38 -7.34
CA GLN A 121 -14.35 13.95 -6.26
C GLN A 121 -12.87 14.05 -6.63
N ILE A 122 -12.42 13.52 -7.78
CA ILE A 122 -11.04 13.65 -8.24
C ILE A 122 -10.89 14.91 -9.08
N ASP A 123 -10.12 15.88 -8.61
CA ASP A 123 -9.69 17.02 -9.42
C ASP A 123 -8.32 16.72 -10.07
N PRO A 124 -8.23 16.65 -11.40
CA PRO A 124 -6.98 16.43 -12.10
C PRO A 124 -5.88 17.46 -11.77
N ALA A 125 -6.25 18.67 -11.34
CA ALA A 125 -5.29 19.73 -11.02
C ALA A 125 -4.39 19.38 -9.82
N TRP A 126 -4.84 18.50 -8.91
CA TRP A 126 -4.02 18.04 -7.77
C TRP A 126 -2.73 17.37 -8.21
N PHE A 127 -2.77 16.70 -9.37
CA PHE A 127 -1.63 15.94 -9.89
C PHE A 127 -0.55 16.80 -10.54
N ALA A 128 -0.73 18.13 -10.62
CA ALA A 128 0.29 19.03 -11.14
C ALA A 128 1.60 19.02 -10.31
N ASP A 129 1.52 18.72 -9.01
CA ASP A 129 2.68 18.51 -8.11
C ASP A 129 2.87 17.02 -7.73
N ALA A 130 2.23 16.09 -8.43
CA ALA A 130 2.37 14.67 -8.13
C ALA A 130 3.72 14.11 -8.62
N PHE A 131 4.53 13.65 -7.68
CA PHE A 131 5.67 12.76 -7.93
C PHE A 131 5.14 11.38 -8.40
N ALA A 132 4.23 10.80 -7.62
CA ALA A 132 3.66 9.50 -7.88
C ALA A 132 2.23 9.38 -7.33
N LEU A 133 1.47 8.43 -7.86
CA LEU A 133 0.22 7.93 -7.32
C LEU A 133 0.42 6.45 -6.91
N HIS A 134 0.08 6.10 -5.68
CA HIS A 134 0.08 4.72 -5.18
C HIS A 134 -1.32 4.21 -4.86
N PHE A 135 -1.61 2.95 -5.16
CA PHE A 135 -2.89 2.31 -4.80
C PHE A 135 -2.75 0.79 -4.57
N CYS A 136 -3.79 0.20 -3.94
CA CYS A 136 -3.88 -1.23 -3.65
C CYS A 136 -5.17 -1.87 -4.18
N SER A 137 -5.29 -3.21 -4.15
CA SER A 137 -6.48 -3.90 -4.71
C SER A 137 -7.73 -3.83 -3.84
N VAL A 138 -7.60 -3.60 -2.52
CA VAL A 138 -8.70 -3.63 -1.54
C VAL A 138 -9.89 -2.75 -1.96
N SER A 139 -9.60 -1.61 -2.60
CA SER A 139 -10.59 -0.61 -3.00
C SER A 139 -11.04 -0.72 -4.46
N LEU A 140 -10.71 -1.82 -5.15
CA LEU A 140 -11.02 -2.04 -6.57
C LEU A 140 -12.24 -2.93 -6.82
N ALA A 141 -12.90 -3.41 -5.76
CA ALA A 141 -14.20 -4.06 -5.87
C ALA A 141 -15.22 -3.10 -6.49
N ASP A 142 -16.24 -3.64 -7.18
CA ASP A 142 -17.21 -2.83 -7.92
C ASP A 142 -17.93 -1.83 -7.01
N SER A 143 -17.59 -0.55 -7.18
CA SER A 143 -17.99 0.57 -6.31
C SER A 143 -17.59 1.90 -6.97
N PRO A 144 -18.17 3.04 -6.55
CA PRO A 144 -17.66 4.37 -6.91
C PRO A 144 -16.14 4.52 -6.75
N MET A 145 -15.56 3.94 -5.69
CA MET A 145 -14.12 4.04 -5.39
C MET A 145 -13.26 3.42 -6.48
N ARG A 146 -13.70 2.32 -7.10
CA ARG A 146 -13.01 1.72 -8.25
C ARG A 146 -12.89 2.71 -9.43
N TYR A 147 -13.94 3.48 -9.69
CA TYR A 147 -13.94 4.47 -10.76
C TYR A 147 -13.14 5.73 -10.37
N ALA A 148 -13.12 6.10 -9.09
CA ALA A 148 -12.22 7.12 -8.58
C ALA A 148 -10.74 6.75 -8.77
N HIS A 149 -10.38 5.46 -8.58
CA HIS A 149 -9.04 4.97 -8.91
C HIS A 149 -8.71 5.15 -10.39
N LEU A 150 -9.62 4.79 -11.29
CA LEU A 150 -9.40 4.98 -12.73
C LEU A 150 -9.23 6.46 -13.10
N ALA A 151 -10.02 7.35 -12.51
CA ALA A 151 -9.90 8.80 -12.71
C ALA A 151 -8.54 9.33 -12.20
N ALA A 152 -8.14 8.94 -10.98
CA ALA A 152 -6.86 9.33 -10.40
C ALA A 152 -5.66 8.79 -11.21
N ILE A 153 -5.73 7.54 -11.66
CA ILE A 153 -4.70 6.94 -12.52
C ILE A 153 -4.59 7.69 -13.86
N SER A 154 -5.72 8.05 -14.48
CA SER A 154 -5.70 8.85 -15.72
C SER A 154 -5.04 10.20 -15.50
N ALA A 155 -5.47 10.93 -14.47
CA ALA A 155 -4.93 12.26 -14.14
C ALA A 155 -3.43 12.21 -13.82
N ALA A 156 -2.99 11.25 -13.01
CA ALA A 156 -1.57 11.06 -12.68
C ALA A 156 -0.73 10.74 -13.94
N ARG A 157 -1.26 9.91 -14.85
CA ARG A 157 -0.59 9.59 -16.12
C ARG A 157 -0.47 10.80 -17.03
N GLU A 158 -1.52 11.61 -17.14
CA GLU A 158 -1.54 12.85 -17.92
C GLU A 158 -0.56 13.89 -17.37
N ALA A 159 -0.41 13.97 -16.04
CA ALA A 159 0.59 14.79 -15.38
C ALA A 159 2.03 14.27 -15.51
N GLY A 160 2.22 13.05 -16.01
CA GLY A 160 3.53 12.41 -16.17
C GLY A 160 4.10 11.82 -14.87
N SER A 161 3.28 11.68 -13.84
CA SER A 161 3.64 11.07 -12.56
C SER A 161 3.88 9.56 -12.69
N ILE A 162 4.59 8.99 -11.72
CA ILE A 162 4.73 7.54 -11.61
C ILE A 162 3.44 6.95 -11.06
N VAL A 163 2.95 5.86 -11.65
CA VAL A 163 1.86 5.06 -11.06
C VAL A 163 2.46 3.82 -10.38
N SER A 164 2.21 3.65 -9.10
CA SER A 164 2.66 2.52 -8.28
C SER A 164 1.46 1.68 -7.83
N PHE A 165 1.57 0.37 -7.98
CA PHE A 165 0.53 -0.58 -7.59
C PHE A 165 1.12 -1.68 -6.72
N ASP A 166 0.50 -1.91 -5.56
CA ASP A 166 0.74 -3.07 -4.70
C ASP A 166 -0.58 -3.85 -4.59
N PRO A 167 -0.74 -5.04 -5.20
CA PRO A 167 -1.98 -5.80 -5.13
C PRO A 167 -2.48 -5.97 -3.69
N ASN A 168 -1.60 -6.25 -2.73
CA ASN A 168 -1.92 -6.33 -1.30
C ASN A 168 -3.22 -7.13 -1.05
N LEU A 169 -3.22 -8.39 -1.50
CA LEU A 169 -4.43 -9.19 -1.66
C LEU A 169 -5.18 -9.39 -0.33
N ARG A 170 -6.50 -9.21 -0.34
CA ARG A 170 -7.40 -9.47 0.80
C ARG A 170 -8.60 -10.32 0.38
N PHE A 171 -8.38 -11.63 0.26
CA PHE A 171 -9.39 -12.57 -0.21
C PHE A 171 -10.79 -12.43 0.42
N PRO A 172 -10.94 -12.20 1.75
CA PRO A 172 -12.27 -12.11 2.36
C PRO A 172 -13.14 -10.92 1.92
N LEU A 173 -12.54 -9.93 1.25
CA LEU A 173 -13.27 -8.76 0.71
C LEU A 173 -13.89 -9.02 -0.66
N TRP A 174 -13.59 -10.15 -1.28
CA TRP A 174 -14.02 -10.48 -2.63
C TRP A 174 -15.04 -11.60 -2.62
N PRO A 175 -16.03 -11.59 -3.53
CA PRO A 175 -16.99 -12.69 -3.67
C PRO A 175 -16.32 -14.03 -3.93
N ASP A 176 -15.25 -14.01 -4.74
CA ASP A 176 -14.43 -15.16 -5.05
C ASP A 176 -13.02 -14.73 -5.46
N ARG A 177 -12.12 -15.71 -5.55
CA ARG A 177 -10.71 -15.49 -5.87
C ARG A 177 -10.50 -15.07 -7.34
N ASP A 178 -11.30 -15.58 -8.27
CA ASP A 178 -11.14 -15.28 -9.70
C ASP A 178 -11.48 -13.82 -10.00
N MET A 179 -12.48 -13.25 -9.32
CA MET A 179 -12.85 -11.84 -9.44
C MET A 179 -11.74 -10.91 -8.91
N LEU A 180 -11.12 -11.28 -7.78
CA LEU A 180 -9.95 -10.56 -7.26
C LEU A 180 -8.80 -10.61 -8.27
N ARG A 181 -8.43 -11.80 -8.71
CA ARG A 181 -7.34 -12.00 -9.68
C ARG A 181 -7.59 -11.24 -10.97
N GLY A 182 -8.79 -11.37 -11.53
CA GLY A 182 -9.22 -10.68 -12.74
C GLY A 182 -9.14 -9.16 -12.59
N THR A 183 -9.56 -8.60 -11.46
CA THR A 183 -9.46 -7.16 -11.21
C THR A 183 -8.00 -6.70 -11.08
N VAL A 184 -7.18 -7.42 -10.33
CA VAL A 184 -5.74 -7.09 -10.21
C VAL A 184 -5.08 -7.07 -11.59
N LEU A 185 -5.36 -8.06 -12.44
CA LEU A 185 -4.81 -8.15 -13.79
C LEU A 185 -5.35 -7.06 -14.75
N GLN A 186 -6.50 -6.45 -14.45
CA GLN A 186 -7.01 -5.29 -15.21
C GLN A 186 -6.27 -3.99 -14.86
N PHE A 187 -5.91 -3.80 -13.58
CA PHE A 187 -5.23 -2.58 -13.12
C PHE A 187 -3.71 -2.64 -13.25
N LEU A 188 -3.12 -3.84 -13.18
CA LEU A 188 -1.67 -4.05 -13.27
C LEU A 188 -1.04 -3.35 -14.49
N PRO A 189 -1.57 -3.47 -15.72
CA PRO A 189 -0.99 -2.84 -16.91
C PRO A 189 -1.02 -1.30 -16.88
N LEU A 190 -1.78 -0.69 -15.97
CA LEU A 190 -1.89 0.76 -15.82
C LEU A 190 -0.79 1.35 -14.93
N SER A 191 -0.03 0.51 -14.22
CA SER A 191 1.05 0.90 -13.30
C SER A 191 2.42 0.93 -13.99
N ASN A 192 3.34 1.76 -13.47
CA ASN A 192 4.75 1.76 -13.86
C ASN A 192 5.61 0.94 -12.90
N ILE A 193 5.27 0.96 -11.61
CA ILE A 193 5.90 0.16 -10.57
C ILE A 193 4.86 -0.83 -10.06
N LEU A 194 5.15 -2.13 -10.18
CA LEU A 194 4.39 -3.19 -9.55
C LEU A 194 5.20 -3.72 -8.36
N LYS A 195 4.67 -3.64 -7.15
CA LYS A 195 5.21 -4.39 -6.01
C LYS A 195 4.36 -5.63 -5.81
N ILE A 196 4.99 -6.78 -5.57
CA ILE A 196 4.32 -8.07 -5.36
C ILE A 196 5.10 -8.88 -4.33
N SER A 197 4.41 -9.63 -3.46
CA SER A 197 5.08 -10.55 -2.53
C SER A 197 5.20 -11.97 -3.07
N ASP A 198 6.06 -12.77 -2.45
CA ASP A 198 6.15 -14.22 -2.65
C ASP A 198 4.81 -14.94 -2.41
N GLU A 199 4.05 -14.51 -1.40
CA GLU A 199 2.72 -15.03 -1.11
C GLU A 199 1.68 -14.73 -2.21
N GLU A 200 1.87 -13.67 -3.00
CA GLU A 200 0.93 -13.24 -4.04
C GLU A 200 1.27 -13.76 -5.43
N LEU A 201 2.55 -14.08 -5.68
CA LEU A 201 3.09 -14.37 -7.00
C LEU A 201 2.40 -15.54 -7.70
N GLU A 202 2.31 -16.68 -7.02
CA GLU A 202 1.72 -17.90 -7.58
C GLU A 202 0.23 -17.70 -7.90
N PHE A 203 -0.49 -17.02 -7.02
CA PHE A 203 -1.90 -16.76 -7.23
C PHE A 203 -2.15 -15.90 -8.47
N LEU A 204 -1.32 -14.88 -8.71
CA LEU A 204 -1.50 -13.98 -9.85
C LEU A 204 -1.01 -14.59 -11.17
N THR A 205 0.09 -15.34 -11.14
CA THR A 205 0.83 -15.75 -12.35
C THR A 205 0.80 -17.25 -12.65
N GLY A 206 0.35 -18.07 -11.70
CA GLY A 206 0.35 -19.53 -11.78
C GLY A 206 1.72 -20.18 -11.54
N THR A 207 2.72 -19.42 -11.10
CA THR A 207 4.06 -19.93 -10.78
C THR A 207 4.64 -19.23 -9.55
N ALA A 208 5.38 -19.96 -8.71
CA ALA A 208 6.15 -19.40 -7.60
C ALA A 208 7.56 -18.93 -8.02
N ASP A 209 7.96 -19.15 -9.27
CA ASP A 209 9.24 -18.68 -9.82
C ASP A 209 9.07 -17.27 -10.41
N ILE A 210 9.72 -16.29 -9.77
CA ILE A 210 9.68 -14.88 -10.19
C ILE A 210 10.20 -14.69 -11.61
N GLU A 211 11.28 -15.36 -12.01
CA GLU A 211 11.87 -15.18 -13.36
C GLU A 211 10.92 -15.69 -14.45
N ALA A 212 10.24 -16.82 -14.17
CA ALA A 212 9.20 -17.35 -15.05
C ALA A 212 7.93 -16.48 -15.09
N ALA A 213 7.65 -15.73 -14.02
CA ALA A 213 6.52 -14.82 -13.92
C ALA A 213 6.76 -13.47 -14.62
N LEU A 214 8.02 -13.00 -14.73
CA LEU A 214 8.34 -11.66 -15.28
C LEU A 214 7.65 -11.32 -16.61
N PRO A 215 7.55 -12.22 -17.61
CA PRO A 215 6.84 -11.91 -18.86
C PRO A 215 5.35 -11.57 -18.67
N GLN A 216 4.69 -12.13 -17.64
CA GLN A 216 3.30 -11.83 -17.30
C GLN A 216 3.16 -10.54 -16.47
N LEU A 217 4.23 -10.15 -15.77
CA LEU A 217 4.25 -8.95 -14.92
C LEU A 217 4.68 -7.69 -15.71
N PHE A 218 5.58 -7.81 -16.68
CA PHE A 218 6.02 -6.70 -17.54
C PHE A 218 5.05 -6.39 -18.70
N VAL A 219 3.77 -6.23 -18.38
CA VAL A 219 2.71 -5.90 -19.34
C VAL A 219 2.27 -4.44 -19.23
N GLY A 220 1.74 -3.90 -20.32
CA GLY A 220 1.32 -2.49 -20.37
C GLY A 220 2.45 -1.53 -20.03
N ASP A 221 2.19 -0.62 -19.09
CA ASP A 221 3.10 0.44 -18.67
C ASP A 221 4.12 0.03 -17.60
N VAL A 222 4.13 -1.24 -17.17
CA VAL A 222 5.03 -1.72 -16.11
C VAL A 222 6.48 -1.63 -16.58
N GLN A 223 7.30 -0.94 -15.80
CA GLN A 223 8.73 -0.68 -16.05
C GLN A 223 9.62 -1.26 -14.94
N LEU A 224 9.09 -1.39 -13.74
CA LEU A 224 9.79 -1.88 -12.56
C LEU A 224 8.89 -2.85 -11.78
N VAL A 225 9.39 -4.06 -11.53
CA VAL A 225 8.76 -5.04 -10.64
C VAL A 225 9.60 -5.13 -9.37
N VAL A 226 8.99 -4.90 -8.22
CA VAL A 226 9.57 -5.03 -6.88
C VAL A 226 9.00 -6.28 -6.24
N TYR A 227 9.84 -7.25 -5.93
CA TYR A 227 9.43 -8.55 -5.40
C TYR A 227 9.96 -8.75 -3.99
N THR A 228 9.08 -8.80 -3.00
CA THR A 228 9.44 -8.92 -1.58
C THR A 228 9.26 -10.35 -1.06
N CYS A 229 10.26 -10.89 -0.38
CA CYS A 229 10.30 -12.30 0.07
C CYS A 229 10.45 -12.42 1.59
N GLY A 230 9.79 -11.53 2.35
CA GLY A 230 9.89 -11.46 3.81
C GLY A 230 11.35 -11.42 4.31
N SER A 231 11.71 -12.37 5.18
CA SER A 231 13.07 -12.46 5.74
C SER A 231 14.15 -12.84 4.73
N SER A 232 13.77 -13.31 3.55
CA SER A 232 14.72 -13.70 2.48
C SER A 232 15.23 -12.50 1.67
N GLY A 233 14.71 -11.29 1.92
CA GLY A 233 15.11 -10.07 1.23
C GLY A 233 14.10 -9.63 0.19
N ALA A 234 14.58 -8.85 -0.77
CA ALA A 234 13.78 -8.32 -1.85
C ALA A 234 14.58 -8.19 -3.15
N HIS A 235 13.88 -8.30 -4.26
CA HIS A 235 14.39 -8.19 -5.62
C HIS A 235 13.73 -7.01 -6.32
N ALA A 236 14.43 -6.40 -7.27
CA ALA A 236 13.85 -5.42 -8.18
C ALA A 236 14.31 -5.70 -9.60
N TYR A 237 13.36 -5.69 -10.53
CA TYR A 237 13.57 -6.01 -11.93
C TYR A 237 13.12 -4.85 -12.79
N THR A 238 13.99 -4.40 -13.68
CA THR A 238 13.58 -3.74 -14.93
C THR A 238 13.74 -4.75 -16.06
N ARG A 239 13.37 -4.39 -17.29
CA ARG A 239 13.61 -5.24 -18.46
C ARG A 239 15.10 -5.50 -18.73
N THR A 240 16.01 -4.68 -18.17
CA THR A 240 17.45 -4.72 -18.49
C THR A 240 18.36 -4.85 -17.28
N ALA A 241 17.83 -4.79 -16.06
CA ALA A 241 18.61 -4.84 -14.83
C ALA A 241 17.85 -5.56 -13.71
N HIS A 242 18.61 -6.27 -12.88
CA HIS A 242 18.13 -6.95 -11.69
C HIS A 242 18.98 -6.54 -10.49
N GLY A 243 18.32 -6.12 -9.41
CA GLY A 243 18.91 -5.87 -8.10
C GLY A 243 18.35 -6.84 -7.06
N PHE A 244 19.17 -7.17 -6.06
CA PHE A 244 18.78 -7.97 -4.90
C PHE A 244 19.43 -7.39 -3.64
N ALA A 245 18.67 -7.30 -2.56
CA ALA A 245 19.21 -7.01 -1.24
C ALA A 245 18.66 -8.01 -0.21
N PRO A 246 19.53 -8.62 0.62
CA PRO A 246 19.09 -9.46 1.72
C PRO A 246 18.49 -8.63 2.85
N CYS A 247 17.62 -9.24 3.65
CA CYS A 247 17.17 -8.69 4.92
C CYS A 247 18.17 -9.01 6.03
N ARG A 248 18.33 -8.08 6.99
CA ARG A 248 18.98 -8.40 8.27
C ARG A 248 17.97 -9.18 9.13
N LYS A 249 18.44 -10.24 9.79
CA LYS A 249 17.60 -10.98 10.74
C LYS A 249 17.29 -10.08 11.95
N VAL A 250 16.00 -9.90 12.21
CA VAL A 250 15.48 -9.19 13.37
C VAL A 250 14.45 -10.06 14.07
N ARG A 251 14.21 -9.81 15.36
CA ARG A 251 13.11 -10.44 16.08
C ARG A 251 11.84 -9.63 15.80
N ALA A 252 11.00 -10.13 14.89
CA ALA A 252 9.73 -9.49 14.61
C ALA A 252 8.77 -9.61 15.81
N VAL A 253 8.14 -8.48 16.15
CA VAL A 253 7.08 -8.33 17.14
C VAL A 253 5.73 -8.25 16.43
N ASP A 254 5.65 -7.47 15.36
CA ASP A 254 4.46 -7.29 14.52
C ASP A 254 4.91 -7.04 13.08
N THR A 255 4.32 -7.75 12.12
CA THR A 255 4.65 -7.59 10.69
C THR A 255 3.65 -6.73 9.93
N THR A 256 2.64 -6.21 10.65
CA THR A 256 1.58 -5.38 10.07
C THR A 256 2.16 -4.12 9.43
N GLY A 257 1.79 -3.86 8.17
CA GLY A 257 2.29 -2.72 7.41
C GLY A 257 3.74 -2.82 6.93
N ALA A 258 4.43 -3.96 7.09
CA ALA A 258 5.81 -4.09 6.61
C ALA A 258 5.92 -3.93 5.08
N GLY A 259 4.98 -4.51 4.32
CA GLY A 259 4.93 -4.36 2.86
C GLY A 259 4.64 -2.92 2.42
N ASP A 260 3.73 -2.25 3.12
CA ASP A 260 3.36 -0.85 2.86
C ASP A 260 4.55 0.09 3.16
N GLY A 261 5.24 -0.14 4.29
CA GLY A 261 6.45 0.57 4.66
C GLY A 261 7.59 0.35 3.66
N PHE A 262 7.69 -0.87 3.11
CA PHE A 262 8.68 -1.19 2.09
C PHE A 262 8.47 -0.32 0.85
N ILE A 263 7.26 -0.34 0.27
CA ILE A 263 7.00 0.39 -0.97
C ILE A 263 6.99 1.91 -0.72
N GLY A 264 6.51 2.39 0.43
CA GLY A 264 6.58 3.81 0.80
C GLY A 264 8.02 4.33 0.92
N SER A 265 8.89 3.59 1.61
CA SER A 265 10.32 3.95 1.71
C SER A 265 11.07 3.81 0.38
N PHE A 266 10.68 2.85 -0.46
CA PHE A 266 11.22 2.72 -1.82
C PHE A 266 10.85 3.93 -2.69
N LEU A 267 9.58 4.33 -2.69
CA LEU A 267 9.08 5.49 -3.43
C LEU A 267 9.74 6.79 -2.94
N TRP A 268 9.96 6.93 -1.62
CA TRP A 268 10.67 8.09 -1.06
C TRP A 268 12.09 8.22 -1.60
N GLN A 269 12.83 7.12 -1.71
CA GLN A 269 14.17 7.17 -2.28
C GLN A 269 14.18 7.54 -3.76
N LEU A 270 13.18 7.11 -4.52
CA LEU A 270 13.01 7.50 -5.92
C LEU A 270 12.77 9.01 -6.06
N GLU A 271 11.93 9.58 -5.19
CA GLU A 271 11.67 11.02 -5.16
C GLU A 271 12.94 11.80 -4.79
N ARG A 272 13.59 11.42 -3.69
CA ARG A 272 14.85 12.01 -3.21
C ARG A 272 15.94 12.05 -4.29
N ASP A 273 16.05 10.99 -5.08
CA ASP A 273 17.07 10.86 -6.13
C ASP A 273 16.60 11.42 -7.51
N GLY A 274 15.41 12.03 -7.58
CA GLY A 274 14.87 12.67 -8.79
C GLY A 274 14.58 11.68 -9.93
N VAL A 275 14.13 10.47 -9.57
CA VAL A 275 13.75 9.43 -10.52
C VAL A 275 12.34 9.70 -11.04
N THR A 276 12.26 10.12 -12.31
CA THR A 276 10.99 10.32 -13.03
C THR A 276 10.53 9.03 -13.70
N ARG A 277 9.26 8.95 -14.13
CA ARG A 277 8.70 7.84 -14.93
C ARG A 277 9.65 7.37 -16.05
N ASN A 278 10.17 8.27 -16.88
CA ASN A 278 11.05 7.92 -18.02
C ASN A 278 12.47 7.44 -17.63
N LYS A 279 12.80 7.43 -16.33
CA LYS A 279 14.09 6.97 -15.80
C LYS A 279 13.97 5.61 -15.08
N LEU A 280 12.77 5.13 -14.78
CA LEU A 280 12.55 3.87 -14.05
C LEU A 280 13.23 2.69 -14.74
N GLU A 281 13.01 2.52 -16.05
CA GLU A 281 13.61 1.44 -16.84
C GLU A 281 15.14 1.51 -16.93
N LYS A 282 15.74 2.67 -16.61
CA LYS A 282 17.19 2.94 -16.71
C LYS A 282 17.90 2.83 -15.36
N LEU A 283 17.19 2.45 -14.30
CA LEU A 283 17.80 2.24 -12.99
C LEU A 283 18.85 1.13 -13.08
N SER A 284 20.07 1.45 -12.66
CA SER A 284 21.16 0.48 -12.66
C SER A 284 20.97 -0.55 -11.55
N ARG A 285 21.57 -1.74 -11.71
CA ARG A 285 21.62 -2.77 -10.66
C ARG A 285 22.08 -2.19 -9.31
N THR A 286 23.10 -1.34 -9.30
CA THR A 286 23.61 -0.72 -8.07
C THR A 286 22.53 0.10 -7.37
N ARG A 287 21.83 0.98 -8.10
CA ARG A 287 20.75 1.79 -7.53
C ARG A 287 19.59 0.93 -7.03
N LEU A 288 19.22 -0.11 -7.78
CA LEU A 288 18.19 -1.05 -7.34
C LEU A 288 18.58 -1.73 -6.01
N CYS A 289 19.81 -2.22 -5.89
CA CYS A 289 20.29 -2.82 -4.64
C CYS A 289 20.29 -1.82 -3.47
N GLU A 290 20.67 -0.56 -3.70
CA GLU A 290 20.65 0.50 -2.67
C GLU A 290 19.22 0.76 -2.17
N TYR A 291 18.26 0.95 -3.09
CA TYR A 291 16.87 1.20 -2.73
C TYR A 291 16.23 0.04 -1.98
N LEU A 292 16.50 -1.20 -2.42
CA LEU A 292 16.05 -2.42 -1.75
C LEU A 292 16.66 -2.55 -0.35
N ALA A 293 17.95 -2.29 -0.19
CA ALA A 293 18.64 -2.42 1.10
C ALA A 293 18.10 -1.44 2.14
N PHE A 294 17.88 -0.18 1.75
CA PHE A 294 17.28 0.82 2.63
C PHE A 294 15.84 0.44 3.02
N SER A 295 15.03 -0.03 2.06
CA SER A 295 13.64 -0.43 2.32
C SER A 295 13.59 -1.66 3.24
N ASN A 296 14.48 -2.63 3.06
CA ASN A 296 14.66 -3.76 3.98
C ASN A 296 15.03 -3.30 5.40
N GLN A 297 15.92 -2.30 5.53
CA GLN A 297 16.29 -1.75 6.83
C GLN A 297 15.10 -1.05 7.50
N PHE A 298 14.34 -0.26 6.74
CA PHE A 298 13.15 0.44 7.22
C PHE A 298 12.15 -0.55 7.82
N CYS A 299 11.81 -1.60 7.06
CA CYS A 299 10.92 -2.66 7.53
C CYS A 299 11.53 -3.41 8.71
N GLY A 300 12.84 -3.70 8.68
CA GLY A 300 13.53 -4.39 9.77
C GLY A 300 13.45 -3.63 11.10
N ILE A 301 13.42 -2.30 11.10
CA ILE A 301 13.20 -1.48 12.30
C ILE A 301 11.72 -1.49 12.69
N SER A 302 10.83 -1.25 11.74
CA SER A 302 9.38 -1.18 11.97
C SER A 302 8.83 -2.46 12.59
N VAL A 303 9.20 -3.64 12.07
CA VAL A 303 8.63 -4.90 12.57
C VAL A 303 9.05 -5.28 14.00
N GLN A 304 9.97 -4.53 14.63
CA GLN A 304 10.36 -4.73 16.02
C GLN A 304 9.41 -4.01 17.01
N GLN A 305 8.42 -3.27 16.52
CA GLN A 305 7.41 -2.57 17.32
C GLN A 305 6.00 -2.95 16.85
N HIS A 306 4.98 -2.63 17.62
CA HIS A 306 3.58 -2.91 17.28
C HIS A 306 2.98 -1.82 16.39
N GLY A 307 2.10 -2.23 15.47
CA GLY A 307 1.34 -1.34 14.61
C GLY A 307 2.10 -0.92 13.35
N ALA A 308 1.38 -0.58 12.28
CA ALA A 308 1.97 -0.13 11.03
C ALA A 308 2.55 1.29 11.18
N ILE A 309 1.70 2.31 11.14
CA ILE A 309 2.11 3.72 11.17
C ILE A 309 2.96 4.06 12.41
N ASP A 310 2.54 3.57 13.59
CA ASP A 310 3.20 3.81 14.88
C ASP A 310 4.67 3.31 14.89
N SER A 311 4.99 2.27 14.12
CA SER A 311 6.32 1.66 14.10
C SER A 311 7.27 2.23 13.05
N TYR A 312 6.78 3.05 12.12
CA TYR A 312 7.59 3.54 11.02
C TYR A 312 8.69 4.49 11.50
N PRO A 313 9.98 4.18 11.23
CA PRO A 313 11.08 5.02 11.66
C PRO A 313 11.12 6.34 10.89
N THR A 314 11.53 7.39 11.58
CA THR A 314 11.95 8.64 10.96
C THR A 314 13.30 8.49 10.26
N LEU A 315 13.67 9.44 9.40
CA LEU A 315 14.98 9.43 8.75
C LEU A 315 16.16 9.43 9.75
N ASP A 316 16.03 10.11 10.89
CA ASP A 316 17.06 10.12 11.94
C ASP A 316 17.20 8.74 12.61
N GLN A 317 16.11 7.98 12.74
CA GLN A 317 16.12 6.62 13.28
C GLN A 317 16.65 5.58 12.28
N MET A 318 16.84 5.97 11.00
CA MET A 318 17.41 5.12 9.96
C MET A 318 18.95 5.19 9.90
N GLN A 319 19.58 6.15 10.58
CA GLN A 319 21.04 6.36 10.64
C GLN A 319 21.70 5.51 11.73
#